data_AF-A0A9E2UB91-F1
#
_entry.id   AF-A0A9E2UB91-F1
#
_cell.length_a   1.000
_cell.length_b   1.000
_cell.length_c   1.000
_cell.angle_alpha   90.00
_cell.angle_beta   90.00
_cell.angle_gamma   90.00
#
_symmetry.space_group_name_H-M   'P 1'
#
loop_
_entity.id
_entity.type
_entity.pdbx_description
1 polymer ?
#
loop_
_entity_poly.entity_id
_entity_poly.type
_entity_poly.pdbx_seq_one_letter_code
_entity_poly.pdbx_strand_id
1 'polypeptide(L)'
;DIIALPVGAPFGTVEINVEGCTLCLSCVSACPTGALSDDPDQPTLRFAEDACVQCGLCRATCPEKVISLKPRLAFGDTAIAARVLKQEEPFPCIRCGKPFGVKSTIERVVAKLEGQNWMYQNSPSRLDVIKMCEDCRVAVVTEEAFDPYGAPARPMPRTTDDYLREREKKPES
;
A
#
# COMPACT_ATOMS: atom_id res chain seq x y z
N ASP A 1 21.44 -23.40 -19.72
CA ASP A 1 22.03 -22.28 -18.95
C ASP A 1 21.44 -22.04 -17.56
N ILE A 2 20.65 -22.97 -17.00
CA ILE A 2 20.18 -22.88 -15.61
C ILE A 2 20.35 -24.24 -14.94
N ILE A 3 20.92 -24.27 -13.74
CA ILE A 3 21.07 -25.47 -12.91
C ILE A 3 20.24 -25.32 -11.65
N ALA A 4 19.38 -26.30 -11.37
CA ALA A 4 18.65 -26.36 -10.09
C ALA A 4 19.62 -26.66 -8.94
N LEU A 5 19.47 -25.95 -7.82
CA LEU A 5 20.31 -26.15 -6.64
C LEU A 5 19.49 -26.77 -5.50
N PRO A 6 20.15 -27.46 -4.55
CA PRO A 6 19.47 -27.95 -3.36
C PRO A 6 18.93 -26.81 -2.49
N VAL A 7 17.96 -27.13 -1.65
CA VAL A 7 17.42 -26.20 -0.65
C VAL A 7 18.54 -25.73 0.28
N GLY A 8 18.59 -24.41 0.53
CA GLY A 8 19.62 -23.78 1.35
C GLY A 8 20.84 -23.27 0.58
N ALA A 9 20.89 -23.46 -0.73
CA ALA A 9 21.92 -22.82 -1.55
C ALA A 9 21.78 -21.28 -1.49
N PRO A 10 22.90 -20.53 -1.47
CA PRO A 10 22.89 -19.08 -1.38
C PRO A 10 22.55 -18.39 -2.71
N PHE A 11 22.38 -19.14 -3.80
CA PHE A 11 22.06 -18.64 -5.13
C PHE A 11 20.68 -19.10 -5.58
N GLY A 12 19.97 -18.22 -6.27
CA GLY A 12 18.68 -18.56 -6.82
C GLY A 12 17.90 -17.36 -7.26
N THR A 13 16.68 -17.64 -7.68
CA THR A 13 15.76 -16.64 -8.20
C THR A 13 14.60 -16.40 -7.24
N VAL A 14 13.88 -15.32 -7.47
CA VAL A 14 12.63 -14.99 -6.80
C VAL A 14 11.48 -15.12 -7.80
N GLU A 15 10.44 -15.82 -7.39
CA GLU A 15 9.18 -15.88 -8.12
C GLU A 15 8.08 -15.17 -7.35
N ILE A 16 7.20 -14.48 -8.09
CA ILE A 16 6.11 -13.69 -7.54
C ILE A 16 4.82 -14.14 -8.20
N ASN A 17 3.80 -14.45 -7.39
CA ASN A 17 2.44 -14.51 -7.89
C ASN A 17 1.98 -13.07 -8.20
N VAL A 18 1.97 -12.73 -9.49
CA VAL A 18 1.72 -11.38 -9.99
C VAL A 18 0.32 -10.88 -9.61
N GLU A 19 -0.68 -11.75 -9.59
CA GLU A 19 -2.08 -11.40 -9.31
C GLU A 19 -2.26 -10.89 -7.86
N GLY A 20 -1.54 -11.49 -6.90
CA GLY A 20 -1.61 -11.07 -5.50
C GLY A 20 -0.59 -10.00 -5.09
N CYS A 21 0.40 -9.69 -5.93
CA CYS A 21 1.40 -8.68 -5.63
C CYS A 21 0.79 -7.27 -5.70
N THR A 22 0.96 -6.43 -4.68
CA THR A 22 0.38 -5.08 -4.66
C THR A 22 1.37 -3.98 -5.05
N LEU A 23 2.60 -4.34 -5.44
CA LEU A 23 3.70 -3.40 -5.67
C LEU A 23 3.90 -2.43 -4.49
N CYS A 24 3.72 -2.91 -3.25
CA CYS A 24 3.95 -2.12 -2.03
C CYS A 24 5.44 -1.85 -1.71
N LEU A 25 6.34 -2.48 -2.45
CA LEU A 25 7.80 -2.34 -2.36
C LEU A 25 8.43 -2.72 -1.00
N SER A 26 7.69 -3.31 -0.05
CA SER A 26 8.26 -3.81 1.21
C SER A 26 9.45 -4.76 0.98
N CYS A 27 9.39 -5.58 -0.07
CA CYS A 27 10.47 -6.49 -0.44
C CYS A 27 11.74 -5.80 -0.96
N VAL A 28 11.60 -4.63 -1.60
CA VAL A 28 12.73 -3.79 -2.04
C VAL A 28 13.41 -3.21 -0.81
N SER A 29 12.64 -2.57 0.08
CA SER A 29 13.18 -1.99 1.33
C SER A 29 13.84 -3.01 2.24
N ALA A 30 13.38 -4.26 2.23
CA ALA A 30 13.96 -5.33 3.04
C ALA A 30 15.15 -6.05 2.39
N CYS A 31 15.51 -5.74 1.14
CA CYS A 31 16.57 -6.44 0.42
C CYS A 31 17.95 -5.85 0.80
N PRO A 32 18.81 -6.58 1.55
CA PRO A 32 20.08 -6.02 2.02
C PRO A 32 21.13 -5.89 0.92
N THR A 33 20.95 -6.59 -0.21
CA THR A 33 21.93 -6.62 -1.32
C THR A 33 21.50 -5.79 -2.52
N GLY A 34 20.30 -5.21 -2.51
CA GLY A 34 19.74 -4.50 -3.67
C GLY A 34 19.33 -5.42 -4.83
N ALA A 35 19.22 -6.74 -4.61
CA ALA A 35 18.76 -7.68 -5.63
C ALA A 35 17.32 -7.42 -6.10
N LEU A 36 16.48 -6.81 -5.26
CA LEU A 36 15.16 -6.29 -5.62
C LEU A 36 15.25 -4.77 -5.67
N SER A 37 14.72 -4.18 -6.73
CA SER A 37 14.72 -2.73 -6.95
C SER A 37 13.39 -2.26 -7.54
N ASP A 38 13.09 -0.99 -7.33
CA ASP A 38 11.94 -0.29 -7.88
C ASP A 38 12.33 0.58 -9.08
N ASP A 39 11.36 1.36 -9.57
CA ASP A 39 11.56 2.38 -10.59
C ASP A 39 10.81 3.64 -10.13
N PRO A 40 11.46 4.82 -10.12
CA PRO A 40 10.88 6.05 -9.58
C PRO A 40 9.76 6.61 -10.45
N ASP A 41 9.73 6.29 -11.75
CA ASP A 41 8.80 6.87 -12.71
C ASP A 41 7.56 6.00 -12.92
N GLN A 42 7.68 4.69 -12.68
CA GLN A 42 6.62 3.72 -12.93
C GLN A 42 6.59 2.61 -11.87
N PRO A 43 5.39 2.19 -11.40
CA PRO A 43 5.27 1.08 -10.47
C PRO A 43 5.84 -0.23 -11.03
N THR A 44 7.09 -0.53 -10.67
CA THR A 44 7.86 -1.64 -11.24
C THR A 44 8.63 -2.32 -10.13
N LEU A 45 8.67 -3.65 -10.19
CA LEU A 45 9.53 -4.46 -9.35
C LEU A 45 10.50 -5.22 -10.24
N ARG A 46 11.80 -4.99 -10.05
CA ARG A 46 12.89 -5.62 -10.78
C ARG A 46 13.68 -6.57 -9.87
N PHE A 47 14.34 -7.54 -10.49
CA PHE A 47 15.16 -8.52 -9.80
C PHE A 47 16.46 -8.81 -10.56
N ALA A 48 17.59 -8.71 -9.85
CA ALA A 48 18.92 -9.09 -10.31
C ALA A 48 19.37 -10.37 -9.57
N GLU A 49 19.62 -11.44 -10.33
CA GLU A 49 19.91 -12.76 -9.76
C GLU A 49 21.33 -12.86 -9.19
N ASP A 50 22.31 -12.20 -9.83
CA ASP A 50 23.70 -12.09 -9.40
C ASP A 50 23.87 -11.40 -8.02
N ALA A 51 22.98 -10.48 -7.67
CA ALA A 51 22.98 -9.81 -6.37
C ALA A 51 22.21 -10.59 -5.28
N CYS A 52 21.48 -11.65 -5.62
CA CYS A 52 20.61 -12.36 -4.68
C CYS A 52 21.36 -13.40 -3.85
N VAL A 53 21.26 -13.30 -2.52
CA VAL A 53 21.88 -14.25 -1.56
C VAL A 53 20.88 -15.22 -0.92
N GLN A 54 19.67 -15.33 -1.48
CA GLN A 54 18.59 -16.23 -1.01
C GLN A 54 18.25 -16.13 0.49
N CYS A 55 18.43 -14.95 1.11
CA CYS A 55 18.19 -14.73 2.54
C CYS A 55 16.71 -14.84 2.96
N GLY A 56 15.77 -14.66 2.02
CA GLY A 56 14.33 -14.81 2.25
C GLY A 56 13.63 -13.69 3.02
N LEU A 57 14.31 -12.57 3.30
CA LEU A 57 13.69 -11.39 3.90
C LEU A 57 12.55 -10.84 3.04
N CYS A 58 12.71 -10.83 1.71
CA CYS A 58 11.66 -10.44 0.77
C CYS A 58 10.38 -11.28 0.94
N ARG A 59 10.52 -12.60 1.11
CA ARG A 59 9.40 -13.51 1.38
C ARG A 59 8.75 -13.24 2.72
N ALA A 60 9.56 -13.03 3.76
CA ALA A 60 9.07 -12.82 5.12
C ALA A 60 8.32 -11.49 5.28
N THR A 61 8.76 -10.42 4.61
CA THR A 61 8.15 -9.09 4.72
C THR A 61 6.91 -8.91 3.84
N CYS A 62 6.71 -9.77 2.83
CA CYS A 62 5.61 -9.62 1.89
C CYS A 62 4.26 -9.82 2.60
N PRO A 63 3.41 -8.78 2.74
CA PRO A 63 2.15 -8.89 3.46
C PRO A 63 1.16 -9.83 2.74
N GLU A 64 1.24 -9.89 1.41
CA GLU A 64 0.39 -10.73 0.56
C GLU A 64 0.90 -12.17 0.44
N LYS A 65 2.09 -12.48 0.98
CA LYS A 65 2.71 -13.81 0.96
C LYS A 65 2.86 -14.42 -0.44
N VAL A 66 3.12 -13.58 -1.45
CA VAL A 66 3.19 -14.00 -2.87
C VAL A 66 4.59 -14.32 -3.39
N ILE A 67 5.60 -14.27 -2.53
CA ILE A 67 7.01 -14.42 -2.93
C ILE A 67 7.53 -15.82 -2.60
N SER A 68 8.13 -16.48 -3.58
CA SER A 68 8.79 -17.78 -3.44
C SER A 68 10.26 -17.70 -3.83
N LEU A 69 11.10 -18.42 -3.08
CA LEU A 69 12.52 -18.57 -3.38
C LEU A 69 12.73 -19.87 -4.16
N LYS A 70 13.49 -19.81 -5.26
CA LYS A 70 13.88 -20.99 -6.02
C LYS A 70 15.40 -21.07 -6.13
N PRO A 71 16.05 -21.93 -5.34
CA PRO A 71 17.49 -22.18 -5.44
C PRO A 71 17.86 -22.67 -6.84
N ARG A 72 18.70 -21.89 -7.52
CA ARG A 72 19.19 -22.19 -8.86
C ARG A 72 20.43 -21.37 -9.16
N LEU A 73 21.12 -21.72 -10.25
CA LEU A 73 22.20 -20.94 -10.80
C LEU A 73 21.94 -20.73 -12.29
N ALA A 74 21.70 -19.48 -12.69
CA ALA A 74 21.70 -19.07 -14.08
C ALA A 74 23.12 -18.74 -14.55
N PHE A 75 23.41 -18.95 -15.83
CA PHE A 75 24.66 -18.57 -16.48
C PHE A 75 24.40 -17.54 -17.60
N GLY A 76 25.43 -16.77 -17.95
CA GLY A 76 25.36 -15.77 -19.03
C GLY A 76 24.45 -14.59 -18.70
N ASP A 77 23.81 -14.02 -19.73
CA ASP A 77 23.00 -12.79 -19.60
C ASP A 77 21.83 -12.93 -18.62
N THR A 78 21.31 -14.14 -18.45
CA THR A 78 20.21 -14.42 -17.51
C THR A 78 20.63 -14.19 -16.05
N ALA A 79 21.92 -14.32 -15.73
CA ALA A 79 22.45 -14.09 -14.39
C ALA A 79 22.65 -12.59 -14.10
N ILE A 80 23.02 -11.81 -15.10
CA ILE A 80 23.49 -10.41 -14.96
C ILE A 80 22.34 -9.42 -15.16
N ALA A 81 21.41 -9.70 -16.08
CA ALA A 81 20.37 -8.76 -16.42
C ALA A 81 19.28 -8.68 -15.34
N ALA A 82 19.07 -7.48 -14.80
CA ALA A 82 17.90 -7.21 -13.98
C ALA A 82 16.63 -7.38 -14.83
N ARG A 83 15.72 -8.26 -14.38
CA ARG A 83 14.46 -8.54 -15.06
C ARG A 83 13.27 -7.94 -14.33
N VAL A 84 12.26 -7.52 -15.07
CA VAL A 84 10.99 -7.06 -14.49
C VAL A 84 10.19 -8.27 -13.99
N LEU A 85 9.85 -8.26 -12.69
CA LEU A 85 8.97 -9.25 -12.07
C LEU A 85 7.51 -8.87 -12.20
N LYS A 86 7.21 -7.58 -12.04
CA LYS A 86 5.87 -7.02 -12.15
C LYS A 86 5.96 -5.54 -12.48
N GLN A 87 5.04 -5.07 -13.31
CA GLN A 87 4.85 -3.67 -13.64
C GLN A 87 3.36 -3.36 -13.75
N GLU A 88 2.95 -2.18 -13.33
CA GLU A 88 1.60 -1.65 -13.53
C GLU A 88 1.64 -0.18 -13.95
N GLU A 89 0.52 0.30 -14.49
CA GLU A 89 0.35 1.72 -14.77
C GLU A 89 0.28 2.54 -13.46
N PRO A 90 0.94 3.72 -13.41
CA PRO A 90 0.72 4.65 -12.33
C PRO A 90 -0.69 5.27 -12.40
N PHE A 91 -1.20 5.72 -11.26
CA PHE A 91 -2.45 6.46 -11.24
C PHE A 91 -2.19 7.95 -11.56
N PRO A 92 -2.90 8.57 -12.52
CA PRO A 92 -2.74 9.99 -12.79
C PRO A 92 -3.46 10.83 -11.73
N CYS A 93 -2.77 11.80 -11.12
CA CYS A 93 -3.39 12.75 -10.19
C CYS A 93 -4.57 13.47 -10.84
N ILE A 94 -5.75 13.43 -10.20
CA ILE A 94 -6.96 14.06 -10.74
C ILE A 94 -6.91 15.60 -10.80
N ARG A 95 -5.94 16.24 -10.13
CA ARG A 95 -5.75 17.69 -10.12
C ARG A 95 -4.69 18.15 -11.13
N CYS A 96 -3.51 17.53 -11.14
CA CYS A 96 -2.37 17.98 -11.95
C CYS A 96 -1.88 16.98 -13.02
N GLY A 97 -2.42 15.76 -13.04
CA GLY A 97 -2.01 14.70 -13.97
C GLY A 97 -0.68 14.00 -13.63
N LYS A 98 0.07 14.46 -12.62
CA LYS A 98 1.32 13.80 -12.18
C LYS A 98 1.07 12.31 -11.89
N PRO A 99 1.83 11.37 -12.48
CA PRO A 99 1.71 9.95 -12.17
C PRO A 99 2.15 9.70 -10.73
N PHE A 100 1.36 8.95 -9.96
CA PHE A 100 1.71 8.58 -8.59
C PHE A 100 1.03 7.27 -8.19
N GLY A 101 1.69 6.49 -7.33
CA GLY A 101 1.16 5.25 -6.78
C GLY A 101 0.81 4.18 -7.81
N VAL A 102 0.27 3.06 -7.33
CA VAL A 102 -0.18 1.92 -8.16
C VAL A 102 -1.67 2.07 -8.44
N LYS A 103 -2.07 2.08 -9.72
CA LYS A 103 -3.46 2.28 -10.15
C LYS A 103 -4.44 1.32 -9.46
N SER A 104 -4.18 0.02 -9.52
CA SER A 104 -5.03 -1.00 -8.89
C SER A 104 -5.16 -0.84 -7.38
N THR A 105 -4.10 -0.39 -6.71
CA THR A 105 -4.13 -0.16 -5.25
C THR A 105 -4.98 1.05 -4.90
N ILE A 106 -4.82 2.17 -5.63
CA ILE A 106 -5.62 3.38 -5.40
C ILE A 106 -7.11 3.07 -5.62
N GLU A 107 -7.46 2.42 -6.73
CA GLU A 107 -8.84 2.02 -7.04
C GLU A 107 -9.42 1.11 -5.95
N ARG A 108 -8.66 0.10 -5.51
CA ARG A 108 -9.07 -0.82 -4.44
C ARG A 108 -9.25 -0.12 -3.09
N VAL A 109 -8.41 0.86 -2.75
CA VAL A 109 -8.52 1.63 -1.51
C VAL A 109 -9.76 2.53 -1.54
N VAL A 110 -10.00 3.22 -2.67
CA VAL A 110 -11.20 4.06 -2.85
C VAL A 110 -12.47 3.21 -2.71
N ALA A 111 -12.55 2.09 -3.42
CA ALA A 111 -13.71 1.19 -3.37
C ALA A 111 -13.99 0.62 -1.97
N LYS A 112 -12.94 0.41 -1.15
CA LYS A 112 -13.11 -0.03 0.25
C LYS A 112 -13.56 1.09 1.18
N LEU A 113 -13.10 2.32 0.99
CA LEU A 113 -13.41 3.42 1.90
C LEU A 113 -14.76 4.07 1.62
N GLU A 114 -15.25 3.96 0.39
CA GLU A 114 -16.57 4.43 0.00
C GLU A 114 -17.66 3.75 0.87
N GLY A 115 -18.43 4.56 1.60
CA GLY A 115 -19.55 4.11 2.44
C GLY A 115 -19.18 3.43 3.77
N GLN A 116 -17.96 2.94 3.96
CA GLN A 116 -17.62 2.11 5.14
C GLN A 116 -17.24 2.90 6.40
N ASN A 117 -16.70 4.10 6.27
CA ASN A 117 -16.20 4.88 7.41
C ASN A 117 -16.91 6.24 7.49
N TRP A 118 -17.41 6.58 8.70
CA TRP A 118 -18.09 7.83 9.02
C TRP A 118 -17.36 9.08 8.54
N MET A 119 -16.02 9.03 8.47
CA MET A 119 -15.17 10.10 7.94
C MET A 119 -15.44 10.41 6.45
N TYR A 120 -15.84 9.41 5.65
CA TYR A 120 -16.08 9.52 4.20
C TYR A 120 -17.57 9.48 3.83
N GLN A 121 -18.48 9.29 4.79
CA GLN A 121 -19.90 9.05 4.53
C GLN A 121 -20.68 10.27 3.99
N ASN A 122 -20.14 11.49 4.03
CA ASN A 122 -20.87 12.71 3.65
C ASN A 122 -20.02 13.75 2.89
N SER A 123 -18.91 13.36 2.26
CA SER A 123 -18.06 14.31 1.53
C SER A 123 -17.36 13.63 0.35
N PRO A 124 -17.93 13.69 -0.87
CA PRO A 124 -17.29 13.15 -2.08
C PRO A 124 -15.88 13.72 -2.31
N SER A 125 -15.69 15.00 -1.98
CA SER A 125 -14.39 15.69 -2.03
C SER A 125 -13.30 15.00 -1.18
N ARG A 126 -13.67 14.29 -0.11
CA ARG A 126 -12.71 13.59 0.75
C ARG A 126 -12.17 12.29 0.17
N LEU A 127 -12.88 11.62 -0.73
CA LEU A 127 -12.34 10.44 -1.41
C LEU A 127 -11.38 10.85 -2.54
N ASP A 128 -11.60 12.04 -3.11
CA ASP A 128 -10.78 12.58 -4.18
C ASP A 128 -9.35 12.89 -3.74
N VAL A 129 -9.10 13.23 -2.48
CA VAL A 129 -7.74 13.40 -1.95
C VAL A 129 -6.91 12.09 -1.97
N ILE A 130 -7.55 10.92 -2.07
CA ILE A 130 -6.86 9.62 -2.26
C ILE A 130 -6.34 9.47 -3.68
N LYS A 131 -6.99 10.14 -4.63
CA LYS A 131 -6.68 10.14 -6.06
C LYS A 131 -5.76 11.32 -6.46
N MET A 132 -5.17 12.03 -5.49
CA MET A 132 -4.25 13.15 -5.69
C MET A 132 -2.82 12.81 -5.25
N CYS A 133 -1.83 13.35 -5.97
CA CYS A 133 -0.42 13.26 -5.58
C CYS A 133 -0.13 13.99 -4.26
N GLU A 134 1.05 13.77 -3.70
CA GLU A 134 1.51 14.33 -2.44
C GLU A 134 1.37 15.86 -2.38
N ASP A 135 1.74 16.56 -3.45
CA ASP A 135 1.69 18.03 -3.53
C ASP A 135 0.24 18.54 -3.57
N CYS A 136 -0.57 17.94 -4.45
CA CYS A 136 -1.96 18.34 -4.64
C CYS A 136 -2.83 18.04 -3.42
N ARG A 137 -2.57 16.90 -2.75
CA ARG A 137 -3.26 16.50 -1.52
C ARG A 137 -3.00 17.51 -0.40
N VAL A 138 -1.75 17.93 -0.19
CA VAL A 138 -1.41 18.92 0.85
C VAL A 138 -2.11 20.25 0.55
N ALA A 139 -2.05 20.72 -0.69
CA ALA A 139 -2.68 21.96 -1.09
C ALA A 139 -4.20 21.95 -0.84
N VAL A 140 -4.93 20.91 -1.26
CA VAL A 140 -6.38 20.80 -1.01
C VAL A 140 -6.70 20.77 0.49
N VAL A 141 -5.96 19.98 1.27
CA VAL A 141 -6.16 19.90 2.73
C VAL A 141 -5.99 21.28 3.40
N THR A 142 -4.98 22.05 2.99
CA THR A 142 -4.75 23.39 3.55
C THR A 142 -5.77 24.43 3.07
N GLU A 143 -6.26 24.33 1.83
CA GLU A 143 -7.22 25.26 1.24
C GLU A 143 -8.65 25.05 1.79
N GLU A 144 -9.08 23.79 1.97
CA GLU A 144 -10.44 23.44 2.40
C GLU A 144 -10.68 23.58 3.92
N ALA A 145 -9.73 24.16 4.67
CA ALA A 145 -9.78 24.24 6.13
C ALA A 145 -10.10 22.88 6.78
N PHE A 146 -9.51 21.81 6.24
CA PHE A 146 -9.62 20.47 6.79
C PHE A 146 -8.77 20.39 8.07
N ASP A 147 -9.42 20.28 9.23
CA ASP A 147 -8.76 19.88 10.46
C ASP A 147 -8.75 18.33 10.55
N PRO A 148 -7.64 17.64 10.20
CA PRO A 148 -7.53 16.19 10.34
C PRO A 148 -7.66 15.71 11.80
N TYR A 149 -7.52 16.61 12.77
CA TYR A 149 -7.67 16.35 14.20
C TYR A 149 -9.03 16.81 14.72
N GLY A 150 -9.88 17.35 13.85
CA GLY A 150 -11.24 17.78 14.16
C GLY A 150 -12.11 16.58 14.46
N ALA A 151 -12.23 16.23 15.74
CA ALA A 151 -13.19 15.23 16.19
C ALA A 151 -14.62 15.76 15.98
N PRO A 152 -15.60 14.88 15.68
CA PRO A 152 -17.00 15.27 15.79
C PRO A 152 -17.24 15.84 17.19
N ALA A 153 -18.12 16.83 17.30
CA ALA A 153 -18.42 17.46 18.59
C ALA A 153 -18.71 16.35 19.61
N ARG A 154 -17.92 16.31 20.68
CA ARG A 154 -18.12 15.30 21.73
C ARG A 154 -19.56 15.43 22.22
N PRO A 155 -20.31 14.33 22.36
CA PRO A 155 -21.63 14.38 22.96
C PRO A 155 -21.53 15.13 24.29
N MET A 156 -22.49 16.01 24.58
CA MET A 156 -22.50 16.73 25.85
C MET A 156 -22.43 15.71 27.00
N PRO A 157 -21.52 15.88 27.97
CA PRO A 157 -21.47 15.02 29.15
C PRO A 157 -22.83 15.03 29.84
N ARG A 158 -23.39 13.84 30.05
CA ARG A 158 -24.67 13.69 30.72
C ARG A 158 -24.51 14.04 32.19
N THR A 159 -25.27 15.02 32.68
CA THR A 159 -25.20 15.49 34.08
C THR A 159 -26.27 14.82 34.93
N THR A 160 -26.13 14.92 36.27
CA THR A 160 -27.17 14.50 37.22
C THR A 160 -28.53 15.13 36.90
N ASP A 161 -28.54 16.39 36.48
CA ASP A 161 -29.77 17.09 36.08
C ASP A 161 -30.44 16.48 34.85
N ASP A 162 -29.68 15.87 33.93
CA ASP A 162 -30.24 15.13 32.79
C ASP A 162 -30.97 13.85 33.25
N TYR A 163 -30.44 13.17 34.26
CA TYR A 163 -31.09 11.98 34.84
C TYR A 163 -32.36 12.33 35.63
N LEU A 164 -32.34 13.44 36.37
CA LEU A 164 -33.51 13.92 37.12
C LEU A 164 -34.63 14.36 36.16
N ARG A 165 -34.30 15.13 35.11
CA ARG A 165 -35.26 15.56 34.08
C ARG A 165 -35.89 14.39 33.32
N GLU A 166 -35.17 13.30 33.09
CA GLU A 166 -35.75 12.10 32.48
C GLU A 166 -36.67 11.31 33.42
N ARG A 167 -36.35 11.27 34.72
CA ARG A 167 -37.21 10.64 35.73
C ARG A 167 -38.54 11.37 35.88
N GLU A 168 -38.51 12.70 35.91
CA GLU A 168 -39.73 13.52 35.99
C GLU A 168 -40.63 13.38 34.76
N LYS A 169 -40.04 13.09 33.58
CA LYS A 169 -40.76 12.90 32.32
C LYS A 169 -41.35 11.51 32.12
N LYS A 170 -40.97 10.51 32.92
CA LYS A 170 -41.63 9.20 32.97
C LYS A 170 -42.64 9.21 34.13
N PRO A 171 -43.93 9.55 33.89
CA PRO A 171 -44.93 9.30 34.92
C PRO A 171 -44.94 7.79 35.22
N GLU A 172 -44.92 7.44 36.50
CA GLU A 172 -45.06 6.06 36.96
C GLU A 172 -46.32 5.45 36.34
N SER A 173 -46.16 4.29 35.70
CA SER A 173 -47.27 3.45 35.23
C SER A 173 -48.02 2.84 36.39
#